data_AF-A0A351BIW9-F1
#
_entry.id   AF-A0A351BIW9-F1
#
_cell.length_a   1.000
_cell.length_b   1.000
_cell.length_c   1.000
_cell.angle_alpha   90.00
_cell.angle_beta   90.00
_cell.angle_gamma   90.00
#
_symmetry.space_group_name_H-M   'P 1'
#
loop_
_entity.id
_entity.type
_entity.pdbx_description
1 polymer ?
#
loop_
_entity_poly.entity_id
_entity_poly.type
_entity_poly.pdbx_seq_one_letter_code
_entity_poly.pdbx_strand_id
1 'polypeptide(L)'
;LRSGMSPEELLRIAEEEASCEVFGLLKRPDEKWVTERAYDNPKFVEDLVRDIALRLMREPRIAEWTVKSENFESIHNHSAYAEISGHNDADQAR
;
A
#
# COMPACT_ATOMS: atom_id res chain seq x y z
N LEU A 1 -12.08 10.45 -8.86
CA LEU A 1 -10.95 10.69 -9.79
C LEU A 1 -11.26 11.93 -10.64
N ARG A 2 -10.25 12.72 -11.01
CA ARG A 2 -10.36 13.90 -11.87
C ARG A 2 -10.05 13.61 -13.34
N SER A 3 -9.29 12.55 -13.62
CA SER A 3 -9.03 12.05 -14.97
C SER A 3 -8.89 10.52 -14.95
N GLY A 4 -8.71 9.91 -16.13
CA GLY A 4 -8.53 8.46 -16.26
C GLY A 4 -7.32 7.93 -15.48
N MET A 5 -7.52 6.79 -14.83
CA MET A 5 -6.52 6.01 -14.11
C MET A 5 -6.95 4.54 -14.16
N SER A 6 -6.01 3.64 -14.42
CA SER A 6 -6.30 2.21 -14.46
C SER A 6 -6.19 1.57 -13.06
N PRO A 7 -6.91 0.47 -12.77
CA PRO A 7 -6.76 -0.25 -11.51
C PRO A 7 -5.33 -0.72 -11.24
N GLU A 8 -4.57 -1.06 -12.28
CA GLU A 8 -3.18 -1.53 -12.18
C GLU A 8 -2.25 -0.44 -11.63
N GLU A 9 -2.54 0.84 -11.87
CA GLU A 9 -1.78 1.96 -11.30
C GLU A 9 -1.97 2.02 -9.77
N LEU A 10 -3.19 1.82 -9.29
CA LEU A 10 -3.50 1.75 -7.86
C LEU A 10 -2.91 0.49 -7.21
N LEU A 11 -2.96 -0.65 -7.92
CA LEU A 11 -2.33 -1.88 -7.46
C LEU A 11 -0.83 -1.71 -7.30
N ARG A 12 -0.16 -1.08 -8.28
CA ARG A 12 1.28 -0.80 -8.23
C ARG A 12 1.64 0.06 -7.01
N ILE A 13 0.80 1.05 -6.68
CA ILE A 13 0.95 1.84 -5.45
C ILE A 13 0.90 0.97 -4.20
N ALA A 14 -0.06 0.05 -4.10
CA ALA A 14 -0.17 -0.82 -2.95
C ALA A 14 1.00 -1.83 -2.86
N GLU A 15 1.42 -2.43 -3.98
CA GLU A 15 2.50 -3.42 -4.03
C GLU A 15 3.88 -2.83 -3.69
N GLU A 16 4.17 -1.62 -4.19
CA GLU A 16 5.44 -0.95 -3.94
C GLU A 16 5.59 -0.50 -2.48
N GLU A 17 4.48 -0.17 -1.81
CA GLU A 17 4.48 0.22 -0.40
C GLU A 17 4.33 -0.96 0.57
N ALA A 18 4.05 -2.17 0.09
CA ALA A 18 4.05 -3.36 0.94
C ALA A 18 5.48 -3.73 1.41
N SER A 19 5.59 -4.48 2.51
CA SER A 19 6.89 -5.06 2.93
C SER A 19 7.52 -5.88 1.80
N CYS A 20 6.69 -6.70 1.14
CA CYS A 20 6.94 -7.34 -0.14
C CYS A 20 5.59 -7.62 -0.81
N GLU A 21 5.55 -7.59 -2.14
CA GLU A 21 4.38 -7.98 -2.93
C GLU A 21 4.17 -9.50 -2.94
N VAL A 22 2.99 -9.94 -3.39
CA VAL A 22 2.60 -11.36 -3.42
C VAL A 22 2.77 -11.92 -4.82
N PHE A 23 3.40 -13.10 -4.91
CA PHE A 23 3.58 -13.84 -6.16
C PHE A 23 2.88 -15.19 -6.08
N GLY A 24 2.23 -15.62 -7.16
CA GLY A 24 1.46 -16.88 -7.19
C GLY A 24 2.31 -18.16 -7.21
N LEU A 25 3.55 -18.09 -7.68
CA LEU A 25 4.47 -19.23 -7.73
C LEU A 25 5.90 -18.75 -7.55
N LEU A 26 6.61 -19.35 -6.61
CA LEU A 26 8.00 -19.03 -6.29
C LEU A 26 8.89 -20.24 -6.53
N LYS A 27 10.06 -20.04 -7.14
CA LYS A 27 11.18 -20.98 -7.09
C LYS A 27 12.00 -20.70 -5.82
N ARG A 28 12.90 -21.62 -5.46
CA ARG A 28 13.75 -21.47 -4.27
C ARG A 28 14.53 -20.15 -4.21
N PRO A 29 15.14 -19.64 -5.31
CA PRO A 29 15.79 -18.33 -5.28
C PRO A 29 14.80 -17.18 -5.04
N ASP A 30 13.58 -17.28 -5.58
CA ASP A 30 12.54 -16.26 -5.43
C ASP A 30 12.02 -16.23 -3.98
N GLU A 31 11.80 -17.40 -3.38
CA GLU A 31 11.41 -17.55 -1.97
C GLU A 31 12.43 -16.93 -1.02
N LYS A 32 13.74 -17.14 -1.29
CA LYS A 32 14.81 -16.47 -0.54
C LYS A 32 14.68 -14.95 -0.64
N TRP A 33 14.50 -14.44 -1.86
CA TRP A 33 14.43 -13.00 -2.10
C TRP A 33 13.22 -12.34 -1.44
N VAL A 34 12.01 -12.91 -1.56
CA VAL A 34 10.81 -12.32 -0.93
C VAL A 34 10.92 -12.34 0.59
N THR A 35 11.54 -13.38 1.15
CA THR A 35 11.76 -13.51 2.60
C THR A 35 12.71 -12.43 3.10
N GLU A 36 13.86 -12.27 2.43
CA GLU A 36 14.86 -11.24 2.78
C GLU A 36 14.28 -9.83 2.59
N ARG A 37 13.57 -9.57 1.49
CA ARG A 37 12.94 -8.27 1.21
C ARG A 37 11.91 -7.89 2.28
N ALA A 38 11.00 -8.81 2.62
CA ALA A 38 9.99 -8.54 3.64
C ALA A 38 10.61 -8.36 5.04
N TYR A 39 11.70 -9.07 5.34
CA TYR A 39 12.42 -8.95 6.59
C TYR A 39 13.17 -7.61 6.71
N ASP A 40 13.81 -7.16 5.64
CA ASP A 40 14.57 -5.90 5.61
C ASP A 40 13.68 -4.65 5.49
N ASN A 41 12.43 -4.82 5.05
CA ASN A 41 11.43 -3.75 4.91
C ASN A 41 10.15 -4.04 5.74
N PRO A 42 10.24 -4.16 7.07
CA PRO A 42 9.07 -4.41 7.89
C PRO A 42 8.20 -3.15 7.99
N LYS A 43 6.88 -3.31 7.89
CA LYS A 43 5.92 -2.22 8.06
C LYS A 43 4.83 -2.62 9.04
N PHE A 44 4.46 -1.73 9.96
CA PHE A 44 3.24 -1.86 10.74
C PHE A 44 2.01 -1.55 9.87
N VAL A 45 0.82 -1.92 10.35
CA VAL A 45 -0.45 -1.64 9.64
C VAL A 45 -0.65 -0.13 9.43
N GLU A 46 -0.19 0.69 10.39
CA GLU A 46 -0.22 2.15 10.32
C GLU A 46 0.80 2.74 9.32
N ASP A 47 1.95 2.09 9.15
CA ASP A 47 2.97 2.54 8.18
C ASP A 47 2.48 2.32 6.76
N LEU A 48 1.87 1.17 6.48
CA LEU A 48 1.34 0.85 5.16
C LEU A 48 0.28 1.86 4.70
N VAL A 49 -0.68 2.19 5.57
CA VAL A 49 -1.71 3.18 5.21
C VAL A 49 -1.14 4.59 5.06
N ARG A 50 -0.11 4.95 5.85
CA ARG A 50 0.55 6.26 5.78
C ARG A 50 1.32 6.43 4.47
N ASP A 51 2.09 5.43 4.08
CA ASP A 51 2.93 5.52 2.88
C ASP A 51 2.09 5.53 1.60
N ILE A 52 1.05 4.70 1.54
CA ILE A 52 0.08 4.74 0.43
C ILE A 52 -0.64 6.10 0.42
N ALA A 53 -1.12 6.59 1.57
CA ALA A 53 -1.79 7.90 1.65
C ALA A 53 -0.90 9.03 1.10
N LEU A 54 0.40 9.06 1.46
CA LEU A 54 1.34 10.05 0.94
C LEU A 54 1.46 10.00 -0.60
N ARG A 55 1.38 8.81 -1.19
CA ARG A 55 1.37 8.64 -2.65
C ARG A 55 0.08 9.19 -3.26
N LEU A 56 -1.07 8.85 -2.69
CA LEU A 56 -2.38 9.29 -3.19
C LEU A 56 -2.56 10.81 -3.03
N MET A 57 -2.00 11.40 -1.98
CA MET A 57 -1.96 12.86 -1.78
C MET A 57 -1.22 13.60 -2.89
N ARG A 58 -0.16 12.98 -3.45
CA ARG A 58 0.67 13.56 -4.51
C ARG A 58 0.15 13.27 -5.92
N GLU A 59 -0.91 12.47 -6.05
CA GLU A 59 -1.46 12.08 -7.34
C GLU A 59 -2.57 13.06 -7.78
N PRO A 60 -2.29 13.96 -8.75
CA PRO A 60 -3.21 15.03 -9.12
C PRO A 60 -4.52 14.53 -9.74
N ARG A 61 -4.55 13.28 -10.22
CA ARG A 61 -5.76 12.65 -10.77
C ARG A 61 -6.72 12.18 -9.66
N ILE A 62 -6.28 12.11 -8.41
CA ILE A 62 -7.11 11.71 -7.27
C ILE A 62 -7.67 12.97 -6.60
N ALA A 63 -8.99 13.00 -6.43
CA ALA A 63 -9.68 14.08 -5.71
C ALA A 63 -9.88 13.73 -4.23
N GLU A 64 -10.24 12.49 -3.96
CA GLU A 64 -10.50 11.95 -2.63
C GLU A 64 -10.02 10.52 -2.60
N TRP A 65 -9.58 10.06 -1.44
CA TRP A 65 -9.03 8.73 -1.24
C TRP A 65 -9.30 8.21 0.17
N THR A 66 -9.37 6.90 0.28
CA THR A 66 -9.40 6.16 1.54
C THR A 66 -8.47 4.96 1.40
N VAL A 67 -7.56 4.80 2.33
CA VAL A 67 -6.65 3.65 2.43
C VAL A 67 -7.01 2.88 3.68
N LYS A 68 -7.18 1.57 3.53
CA LYS A 68 -7.46 0.64 4.64
C LYS A 68 -6.45 -0.49 4.57
N SER A 69 -5.94 -0.90 5.72
CA SER A 69 -5.11 -2.08 5.85
C SER A 69 -5.60 -2.91 7.02
N GLU A 70 -5.65 -4.23 6.80
CA GLU A 70 -5.99 -5.23 7.80
C GLU A 70 -4.90 -6.30 7.78
N ASN A 71 -4.20 -6.46 8.91
CA ASN A 71 -3.25 -7.53 9.11
C ASN A 71 -3.90 -8.66 9.90
N PHE A 72 -3.93 -9.85 9.29
CA PHE A 72 -4.29 -11.08 9.98
C PHE A 72 -3.09 -11.53 10.83
N GLU A 73 -3.11 -11.17 12.11
CA GLU A 73 -1.99 -11.38 13.02
C GLU A 73 -1.66 -12.87 13.19
N SER A 74 -0.38 -13.23 13.01
CA SER A 74 0.05 -14.64 13.13
C SER A 74 0.12 -15.15 14.57
N ILE A 75 0.22 -14.25 15.55
CA ILE A 75 0.36 -14.54 16.99
C ILE A 75 -0.88 -14.15 17.83
N HIS A 76 -1.93 -13.62 17.19
CA HIS A 76 -3.18 -13.22 17.84
C HIS A 76 -4.39 -13.69 17.02
N ASN A 77 -5.53 -13.97 17.68
CA ASN A 77 -6.76 -14.36 16.97
C ASN A 77 -7.70 -13.17 16.70
N HIS A 78 -7.13 -12.05 16.26
CA HIS A 78 -7.83 -10.85 15.82
C HIS A 78 -6.95 -10.08 14.83
N SER A 79 -7.55 -9.25 14.00
CA SER A 79 -6.82 -8.43 13.05
C SER A 79 -6.31 -7.13 13.69
N ALA A 80 -5.14 -6.65 13.23
CA ALA A 80 -4.76 -5.26 13.40
C ALA A 80 -5.29 -4.46 12.20
N TYR A 81 -5.86 -3.28 12.45
CA TYR A 81 -6.55 -2.49 11.43
C TYR A 81 -6.14 -1.02 11.49
N ALA A 82 -5.91 -0.41 10.33
CA ALA A 82 -5.73 1.02 10.19
C ALA A 82 -6.47 1.57 8.96
N GLU A 83 -6.90 2.82 9.06
CA GLU A 83 -7.59 3.54 7.98
C GLU A 83 -7.20 5.01 7.98
N ILE A 84 -6.94 5.58 6.80
CA ILE A 84 -6.77 7.01 6.58
C ILE A 84 -7.62 7.43 5.38
N SER A 85 -8.33 8.54 5.51
CA SER A 85 -9.07 9.17 4.41
C SER A 85 -8.62 10.61 4.24
N GLY A 86 -8.67 11.11 3.01
CA GLY A 86 -8.31 12.48 2.69
C GLY A 86 -8.87 12.96 1.36
N HIS A 87 -8.81 14.27 1.17
CA HIS A 87 -9.11 14.93 -0.10
C HIS A 87 -7.89 15.72 -0.56
N ASN A 88 -7.67 15.75 -1.87
CA ASN A 88 -6.67 16.58 -2.51
C ASN A 88 -7.39 17.81 -3.05
N ASP A 89 -6.94 19.02 -2.73
CA ASP A 89 -7.53 20.23 -3.29
C ASP A 89 -7.07 20.48 -4.73
N ALA A 90 -7.82 21.27 -5.50
CA ALA A 90 -7.44 21.58 -6.88
C ALA A 90 -6.18 22.46 -6.95
N ASP A 91 -5.91 23.22 -5.89
CA ASP A 91 -4.83 24.22 -5.83
C ASP A 91 -3.50 23.71 -5.27
N GLN A 92 -3.45 22.49 -4.71
CA GLN A 92 -2.20 21.90 -4.20
C GLN A 92 -1.27 21.36 -5.30
N ALA A 93 -1.65 21.51 -6.58
CA ALA A 93 -0.88 21.11 -7.75
C ALA A 93 0.02 22.24 -8.31
N ARG A 94 0.27 23.31 -7.54
CA ARG A 94 1.20 24.40 -7.88
C ARG A 94 2.51 24.30 -7.11
#